data_AF-A0A0S4J040-F1
#
_entry.id   AF-A0A0S4J040-F1
#
_cell.length_a   1.000
_cell.length_b   1.000
_cell.length_c   1.000
_cell.angle_alpha   90.00
_cell.angle_beta   90.00
_cell.angle_gamma   90.00
#
_symmetry.space_group_name_H-M   'P 1'
#
loop_
_entity.id
_entity.type
_entity.pdbx_description
1 polymer ?
#
loop_
_entity_poly.entity_id
_entity_poly.type
_entity_poly.pdbx_seq_one_letter_code
_entity_poly.pdbx_strand_id
1 'polypeptide(L)'
;MQVYVVLIILALCATSALGQQIKYYSGNYGGTMIQVGAGVSIVKVNQASFTGGGGISFNLGSMMTAAQPIVIEVCGLTLSNGAIMYFLGASSVAGNKPAYITITGVTSNDGGIGLGAGIFPWYTRLIAKTITYSINSGAASFPKLSGYGASSPTCLLNGGLTLQKSVVRFTAQTIGGTRRSGVYPIRYNAFTCSDYSVWMVDNSQIGVSFAIHGHNPVITSNSLLLISKVNAVCDRFCISFEGGVTVSDGGSFIVEDSTASADGHDLLYISGPLTVTSGGLFMAAGN
;
A
#
# COMPACT_ATOMS: atom_id res chain seq x y z
N MET A 1 11.99 -10.32 57.37
CA MET A 1 10.94 -10.72 56.41
C MET A 1 10.25 -9.55 55.70
N GLN A 2 10.33 -8.31 56.20
CA GLN A 2 9.66 -7.12 55.63
C GLN A 2 10.33 -6.51 54.38
N VAL A 3 11.66 -6.64 54.24
CA VAL A 3 12.42 -6.01 53.15
C VAL A 3 12.23 -6.72 51.79
N TYR A 4 12.00 -8.04 51.81
CA TYR A 4 11.80 -8.83 50.59
C TYR A 4 10.43 -8.59 49.92
N VAL A 5 9.39 -8.27 50.70
CA VAL A 5 8.04 -8.01 50.18
C VAL A 5 7.98 -6.67 49.44
N VAL A 6 8.70 -5.65 49.93
CA VAL A 6 8.77 -4.34 49.27
C VAL A 6 9.55 -4.40 47.95
N LEU A 7 10.61 -5.21 47.89
CA LEU A 7 11.38 -5.40 46.65
C LEU A 7 10.57 -6.16 45.58
N ILE A 8 9.76 -7.14 45.99
CA ILE A 8 8.87 -7.90 45.09
C ILE A 8 7.73 -7.01 44.58
N ILE A 9 7.16 -6.14 45.40
CA ILE A 9 6.12 -5.18 44.96
C ILE A 9 6.72 -4.11 44.03
N LEU A 10 7.92 -3.59 44.28
CA LEU A 10 8.59 -2.66 43.36
C LEU A 10 8.99 -3.32 42.02
N ALA A 11 9.39 -4.59 42.04
CA ALA A 11 9.64 -5.35 40.80
C ALA A 11 8.35 -5.73 40.06
N LEU A 12 7.26 -6.00 40.76
CA LEU A 12 5.92 -6.24 40.19
C LEU A 12 5.26 -4.96 39.67
N CYS A 13 5.54 -3.80 40.26
CA CYS A 13 5.11 -2.49 39.74
C CYS A 13 5.97 -2.02 38.56
N ALA A 14 7.23 -2.45 38.45
CA ALA A 14 8.06 -2.21 37.27
C ALA A 14 7.72 -3.16 36.09
N THR A 15 6.96 -4.22 36.36
CA THR A 15 6.48 -5.19 35.35
C THR A 15 4.97 -5.12 35.15
N SER A 16 4.32 -4.05 35.58
CA SER A 16 2.97 -3.73 35.13
C SER A 16 3.00 -3.48 33.61
N ALA A 17 2.75 -4.55 32.87
CA ALA A 17 1.87 -4.58 31.73
C ALA A 17 1.90 -3.37 30.76
N LEU A 18 2.40 -3.64 29.56
CA LEU A 18 1.69 -3.28 28.31
C LEU A 18 1.53 -1.78 27.99
N GLY A 19 2.55 -0.96 28.26
CA GLY A 19 2.58 0.46 27.88
C GLY A 19 2.45 0.65 26.38
N GLN A 20 1.26 1.01 25.92
CA GLN A 20 1.00 1.50 24.57
C GLN A 20 1.92 2.69 24.28
N GLN A 21 2.92 2.51 23.42
CA GLN A 21 3.62 3.67 22.88
C GLN A 21 2.76 4.28 21.78
N ILE A 22 2.39 5.54 22.02
CA ILE A 22 1.76 6.41 21.04
C ILE A 22 2.86 7.32 20.47
N LYS A 23 2.96 7.40 19.14
CA LYS A 23 3.88 8.31 18.47
C LYS A 23 3.10 9.36 17.68
N TYR A 24 3.54 10.61 17.78
CA TYR A 24 2.99 11.74 17.06
C TYR A 24 4.08 12.34 16.17
N TYR A 25 3.75 12.57 14.91
CA TYR A 25 4.66 13.17 13.92
C TYR A 25 3.96 14.36 13.27
N SER A 26 4.63 15.51 13.29
CA SER A 26 4.15 16.78 12.74
C SER A 26 5.34 17.68 12.39
N GLY A 27 5.18 18.54 11.40
CA GLY A 27 6.25 19.44 10.95
C GLY A 27 7.15 18.82 9.88
N ASN A 28 8.31 19.44 9.66
CA ASN A 28 9.16 19.12 8.52
C ASN A 28 10.31 18.17 8.90
N TYR A 29 10.43 17.08 8.15
CA TYR A 29 11.45 16.06 8.29
C TYR A 29 12.27 16.02 6.98
N GLY A 30 13.37 16.77 6.95
CA GLY A 30 14.27 16.78 5.79
C GLY A 30 15.07 15.48 5.70
N GLY A 31 15.17 14.88 4.51
CA GLY A 31 16.11 13.82 4.13
C GLY A 31 16.02 12.48 4.89
N THR A 32 15.28 12.45 5.99
CA THR A 32 15.42 11.46 7.05
C THR A 32 14.31 10.43 6.94
N MET A 33 14.67 9.17 7.12
CA MET A 33 13.74 8.04 7.11
C MET A 33 13.36 7.69 8.55
N ILE A 34 12.12 7.96 8.94
CA ILE A 34 11.59 7.58 10.25
C ILE A 34 11.14 6.12 10.19
N GLN A 35 11.62 5.29 11.11
CA GLN A 35 11.22 3.89 11.24
C GLN A 35 10.32 3.72 12.46
N VAL A 36 9.09 3.26 12.24
CA VAL A 36 8.16 2.87 13.30
C VAL A 36 8.05 1.35 13.34
N GLY A 37 8.23 0.76 14.52
CA GLY A 37 8.27 -0.69 14.68
C GLY A 37 7.88 -1.16 16.08
N ALA A 38 8.70 -2.05 16.64
CA ALA A 38 8.41 -2.74 17.91
C ALA A 38 8.00 -1.81 19.06
N GLY A 39 7.04 -2.27 19.87
CA GLY A 39 6.53 -1.55 21.04
C GLY A 39 5.56 -0.40 20.73
N VAL A 40 5.39 0.00 19.47
CA VAL A 40 4.44 1.05 19.05
C VAL A 40 3.14 0.41 18.56
N SER A 41 2.00 0.87 19.10
CA SER A 41 0.66 0.41 18.65
C SER A 41 -0.20 1.55 18.12
N ILE A 42 0.06 2.81 18.48
CA ILE A 42 -0.65 3.96 17.90
C ILE A 42 0.34 4.93 17.29
N VAL A 43 0.05 5.36 16.05
CA VAL A 43 0.77 6.43 15.39
C VAL A 43 -0.20 7.43 14.81
N LYS A 44 0.09 8.72 15.05
CA LYS A 44 -0.61 9.83 14.41
C LYS A 44 0.39 10.68 13.65
N VAL A 45 0.18 10.84 12.35
CA VAL A 45 0.93 11.74 11.48
C VAL A 45 -0.02 12.85 11.06
N ASN A 46 0.26 14.08 11.46
CA ASN A 46 -0.60 15.22 11.19
C ASN A 46 0.22 16.40 10.69
N GLN A 47 -0.09 16.90 9.48
CA GLN A 47 0.61 18.04 8.87
C GLN A 47 2.15 17.85 8.87
N ALA A 48 2.60 16.64 8.57
CA ALA A 48 4.02 16.33 8.44
C ALA A 48 4.45 16.49 6.98
N SER A 49 5.69 16.89 6.75
CA SER A 49 6.29 16.94 5.42
C SER A 49 7.61 16.20 5.39
N PHE A 50 7.83 15.40 4.36
CA PHE A 50 9.10 14.73 4.09
C PHE A 50 9.60 15.14 2.71
N THR A 51 10.91 15.33 2.59
CA THR A 51 11.57 15.69 1.33
C THR A 51 12.87 14.92 1.14
N GLY A 52 13.24 14.64 -0.11
CA GLY A 52 14.58 14.18 -0.47
C GLY A 52 14.90 12.79 0.05
N GLY A 53 14.39 11.73 -0.59
CA GLY A 53 14.74 10.33 -0.26
C GLY A 53 14.49 9.85 1.19
N GLY A 54 13.91 10.70 2.04
CA GLY A 54 13.44 10.41 3.39
C GLY A 54 11.99 9.96 3.42
N GLY A 55 11.35 9.99 4.58
CA GLY A 55 9.98 9.54 4.71
C GLY A 55 9.60 8.99 6.09
N ILE A 56 8.51 8.23 6.12
CA ILE A 56 8.14 7.39 7.25
C ILE A 56 7.82 5.96 6.82
N SER A 57 8.31 4.96 7.57
CA SER A 57 7.99 3.56 7.33
C SER A 57 7.46 2.88 8.58
N PHE A 58 6.44 2.06 8.38
CA PHE A 58 5.74 1.31 9.41
C PHE A 58 6.03 -0.17 9.20
N ASN A 59 6.82 -0.77 10.09
CA ASN A 59 7.05 -2.19 10.09
C ASN A 59 5.95 -2.90 10.88
N LEU A 60 4.86 -3.22 10.17
CA LEU A 60 3.67 -3.84 10.76
C LEU A 60 4.02 -5.16 11.45
N GLY A 61 4.93 -5.95 10.86
CA GLY A 61 5.41 -7.20 11.46
C GLY A 61 6.02 -7.00 12.85
N SER A 62 6.85 -5.98 13.02
CA SER A 62 7.44 -5.67 14.34
C SER A 62 6.44 -5.01 15.30
N MET A 63 5.50 -4.20 14.79
CA MET A 63 4.47 -3.55 15.59
C MET A 63 3.49 -4.55 16.23
N MET A 64 3.31 -5.74 15.64
CA MET A 64 2.48 -6.83 16.20
C MET A 64 2.94 -7.31 17.59
N THR A 65 4.20 -7.02 17.96
CA THR A 65 4.73 -7.31 19.30
C THR A 65 4.07 -6.47 20.41
N ALA A 66 3.49 -5.32 20.07
CA ALA A 66 2.78 -4.47 21.02
C ALA A 66 1.48 -5.15 21.49
N ALA A 67 1.09 -4.96 22.76
CA ALA A 67 -0.07 -5.60 23.37
C ALA A 67 -1.43 -5.34 22.68
N GLN A 68 -1.57 -4.17 22.06
CA GLN A 68 -2.82 -3.63 21.54
C GLN A 68 -2.88 -3.70 20.01
N PRO A 69 -4.09 -3.60 19.40
CA PRO A 69 -4.24 -3.38 17.97
C PRO A 69 -3.39 -2.23 17.45
N ILE A 70 -2.95 -2.34 16.20
CA ILE A 70 -2.20 -1.28 15.53
C ILE A 70 -3.20 -0.24 15.02
N VAL A 71 -2.97 1.03 15.30
CA VAL A 71 -3.76 2.15 14.79
C VAL A 71 -2.79 3.17 14.18
N ILE A 72 -2.96 3.46 12.90
CA ILE A 72 -2.15 4.44 12.18
C ILE A 72 -3.09 5.44 11.52
N GLU A 73 -3.00 6.70 11.93
CA GLU A 73 -3.79 7.79 11.38
C GLU A 73 -2.85 8.79 10.70
N VAL A 74 -3.05 9.02 9.40
CA VAL A 74 -2.27 9.98 8.61
C VAL A 74 -3.22 11.02 8.03
N CYS A 75 -2.96 12.29 8.34
CA CYS A 75 -3.74 13.43 7.86
C CYS A 75 -2.80 14.56 7.42
N GLY A 76 -3.00 15.11 6.22
CA GLY A 76 -2.23 16.28 5.76
C GLY A 76 -0.74 16.01 5.53
N LEU A 77 -0.38 14.80 5.10
CA LEU A 77 1.03 14.44 4.84
C LEU A 77 1.48 15.01 3.49
N THR A 78 2.67 15.62 3.45
CA THR A 78 3.33 16.02 2.20
C THR A 78 4.58 15.16 1.95
N LEU A 79 4.68 14.57 0.75
CA LEU A 79 5.84 13.79 0.31
C LEU A 79 6.44 14.43 -0.94
N SER A 80 7.69 14.89 -0.86
CA SER A 80 8.35 15.60 -1.97
C SER A 80 9.68 14.98 -2.37
N ASN A 81 10.06 15.09 -3.65
CA ASN A 81 11.41 14.79 -4.14
C ASN A 81 11.94 13.41 -3.73
N GLY A 82 11.17 12.35 -4.02
CA GLY A 82 11.49 10.97 -3.71
C GLY A 82 11.21 10.55 -2.27
N ALA A 83 10.50 11.38 -1.49
CA ALA A 83 10.08 10.99 -0.15
C ALA A 83 8.95 9.95 -0.18
N ILE A 84 8.95 9.02 0.77
CA ILE A 84 8.02 7.88 0.78
C ILE A 84 7.32 7.68 2.12
N MET A 85 6.07 7.22 2.06
CA MET A 85 5.42 6.54 3.17
C MET A 85 5.35 5.04 2.85
N TYR A 86 5.83 4.19 3.75
CA TYR A 86 5.98 2.76 3.43
C TYR A 86 5.42 1.83 4.51
N PHE A 87 4.66 0.82 4.14
CA PHE A 87 4.12 -0.19 5.06
C PHE A 87 4.75 -1.54 4.76
N LEU A 88 5.53 -2.08 5.70
CA LEU A 88 6.19 -3.37 5.55
C LEU A 88 5.34 -4.48 6.20
N GLY A 89 5.12 -5.57 5.46
CA GLY A 89 4.47 -6.77 5.98
C GLY A 89 5.37 -7.57 6.94
N ALA A 90 4.78 -8.58 7.56
CA ALA A 90 5.48 -9.56 8.40
C ALA A 90 6.05 -10.71 7.56
N SER A 91 7.08 -11.39 8.06
CA SER A 91 7.59 -12.63 7.44
C SER A 91 6.69 -13.85 7.71
N SER A 92 5.84 -13.80 8.74
CA SER A 92 4.86 -14.84 9.08
C SER A 92 3.67 -14.28 9.85
N VAL A 93 2.55 -15.03 9.87
CA VAL A 93 1.22 -14.57 10.34
C VAL A 93 0.71 -15.22 11.64
N ALA A 94 1.55 -15.87 12.44
CA ALA A 94 1.06 -16.59 13.62
C ALA A 94 0.59 -15.65 14.75
N GLY A 95 -0.74 -15.53 14.92
CA GLY A 95 -1.38 -15.00 16.14
C GLY A 95 -1.67 -13.49 16.19
N ASN A 96 -1.99 -12.86 15.05
CA ASN A 96 -1.88 -11.40 14.91
C ASN A 96 -3.11 -10.59 15.34
N LYS A 97 -2.80 -9.40 15.86
CA LYS A 97 -3.73 -8.31 16.17
C LYS A 97 -4.09 -7.55 14.89
N PRO A 98 -5.32 -6.98 14.79
CA PRO A 98 -5.69 -6.19 13.63
C PRO A 98 -4.87 -4.90 13.54
N ALA A 99 -4.69 -4.41 12.31
CA ALA A 99 -4.14 -3.10 12.03
C ALA A 99 -5.18 -2.21 11.34
N TYR A 100 -5.48 -1.05 11.93
CA TYR A 100 -6.40 -0.06 11.40
C TYR A 100 -5.60 1.14 10.90
N ILE A 101 -5.55 1.31 9.59
CA ILE A 101 -4.71 2.31 8.92
C ILE A 101 -5.62 3.21 8.10
N THR A 102 -5.64 4.51 8.45
CA THR A 102 -6.40 5.52 7.73
C THR A 102 -5.46 6.60 7.23
N ILE A 103 -5.47 6.83 5.92
CA ILE A 103 -4.62 7.82 5.26
C ILE A 103 -5.53 8.80 4.52
N THR A 104 -5.39 10.08 4.82
CA THR A 104 -6.23 11.15 4.27
C THR A 104 -5.44 12.41 3.96
N GLY A 105 -5.80 13.10 2.87
CA GLY A 105 -5.24 14.41 2.56
C GLY A 105 -3.73 14.37 2.34
N VAL A 106 -3.24 13.36 1.62
CA VAL A 106 -1.82 13.27 1.27
C VAL A 106 -1.58 14.02 -0.03
N THR A 107 -0.56 14.88 -0.05
CA THR A 107 -0.06 15.52 -1.27
C THR A 107 1.34 14.99 -1.55
N SER A 108 1.52 14.37 -2.72
CA SER A 108 2.80 13.86 -3.17
C SER A 108 3.26 14.61 -4.41
N ASN A 109 4.46 15.20 -4.35
CA ASN A 109 5.15 15.80 -5.48
C ASN A 109 6.47 15.05 -5.71
N ASP A 110 6.46 14.12 -6.64
CA ASP A 110 7.54 13.16 -6.86
C ASP A 110 7.83 12.24 -5.65
N GLY A 111 6.84 11.97 -4.80
CA GLY A 111 6.92 10.96 -3.74
C GLY A 111 5.94 9.80 -3.94
N GLY A 112 5.76 8.96 -2.92
CA GLY A 112 4.81 7.86 -3.03
C GLY A 112 4.44 7.13 -1.74
N ILE A 113 3.41 6.30 -1.84
CA ILE A 113 3.02 5.34 -0.82
C ILE A 113 3.38 3.94 -1.33
N GLY A 114 4.06 3.15 -0.52
CA GLY A 114 4.35 1.77 -0.89
C GLY A 114 3.88 0.78 0.16
N LEU A 115 3.40 -0.35 -0.33
CA LEU A 115 3.08 -1.54 0.44
C LEU A 115 4.17 -2.57 0.11
N GLY A 116 5.09 -2.74 1.06
CA GLY A 116 6.27 -3.57 0.90
C GLY A 116 6.03 -5.04 1.20
N ALA A 117 7.10 -5.81 1.03
CA ALA A 117 7.00 -7.26 1.02
C ALA A 117 6.59 -7.85 2.35
N GLY A 118 6.07 -9.06 2.25
CA GLY A 118 5.60 -9.85 3.38
C GLY A 118 4.08 -9.90 3.43
N ILE A 119 3.59 -10.34 4.57
CA ILE A 119 2.18 -10.60 4.79
C ILE A 119 1.63 -9.54 5.73
N PHE A 120 0.56 -8.86 5.34
CA PHE A 120 -0.10 -7.94 6.25
C PHE A 120 -0.70 -8.70 7.45
N PRO A 121 -0.70 -8.10 8.66
CA PRO A 121 -1.37 -8.70 9.82
C PRO A 121 -2.81 -9.08 9.46
N TRP A 122 -3.31 -10.21 9.96
CA TRP A 122 -4.71 -10.58 9.72
C TRP A 122 -5.66 -9.48 10.21
N TYR A 123 -6.75 -9.29 9.47
CA TYR A 123 -7.74 -8.24 9.74
C TYR A 123 -7.16 -6.82 9.65
N THR A 124 -6.09 -6.63 8.87
CA THR A 124 -5.62 -5.30 8.50
C THR A 124 -6.67 -4.61 7.64
N ARG A 125 -7.03 -3.38 8.00
CA ARG A 125 -7.86 -2.48 7.21
C ARG A 125 -7.07 -1.22 6.93
N LEU A 126 -6.58 -1.09 5.69
CA LEU A 126 -5.93 0.11 5.19
C LEU A 126 -6.87 0.83 4.21
N ILE A 127 -7.29 2.03 4.58
CA ILE A 127 -8.07 2.91 3.71
C ILE A 127 -7.28 4.18 3.46
N ALA A 128 -6.93 4.41 2.20
CA ALA A 128 -6.24 5.59 1.73
C ALA A 128 -7.18 6.39 0.83
N LYS A 129 -7.52 7.62 1.21
CA LYS A 129 -8.48 8.45 0.47
C LYS A 129 -8.02 9.89 0.30
N THR A 130 -8.48 10.53 -0.78
CA THR A 130 -8.19 11.95 -1.06
C THR A 130 -6.68 12.19 -1.08
N ILE A 131 -6.02 11.54 -2.03
CA ILE A 131 -4.58 11.66 -2.22
C ILE A 131 -4.32 12.22 -3.60
N THR A 132 -3.45 13.22 -3.65
CA THR A 132 -3.01 13.85 -4.90
C THR A 132 -1.55 13.51 -5.14
N TYR A 133 -1.25 12.90 -6.28
CA TYR A 133 0.10 12.60 -6.74
C TYR A 133 0.43 13.43 -7.97
N SER A 134 1.61 14.05 -7.96
CA SER A 134 2.22 14.68 -9.13
C SER A 134 3.54 14.00 -9.43
N ILE A 135 3.67 13.42 -10.63
CA ILE A 135 4.88 12.77 -11.15
C ILE A 135 5.48 13.70 -12.20
N ASN A 136 6.43 14.52 -11.77
CA ASN A 136 7.08 15.57 -12.54
C ASN A 136 8.53 15.22 -12.91
N SER A 137 9.18 14.33 -12.15
CA SER A 137 10.58 13.96 -12.37
C SER A 137 10.84 12.46 -12.24
N GLY A 138 12.08 12.04 -12.49
CA GLY A 138 12.53 10.67 -12.22
C GLY A 138 12.72 10.36 -10.73
N ALA A 139 12.73 11.40 -9.88
CA ALA A 139 12.84 11.25 -8.43
C ALA A 139 11.59 10.60 -7.82
N ALA A 140 10.45 10.67 -8.53
CA ALA A 140 9.21 9.95 -8.25
C ALA A 140 9.37 8.44 -8.44
N SER A 141 10.42 7.85 -7.92
CA SER A 141 10.65 6.42 -7.94
C SER A 141 10.88 5.96 -6.52
N PHE A 142 10.68 4.68 -6.26
CA PHE A 142 11.10 4.02 -5.03
C PHE A 142 12.51 3.46 -5.28
N PRO A 143 13.55 4.30 -5.44
CA PRO A 143 14.79 3.92 -6.12
C PRO A 143 15.65 3.02 -5.22
N LYS A 144 15.36 3.00 -3.91
CA LYS A 144 15.94 2.13 -2.88
C LYS A 144 15.33 0.72 -2.87
N LEU A 145 14.38 0.42 -3.75
CA LEU A 145 13.68 -0.86 -3.86
C LEU A 145 14.02 -1.57 -5.18
N SER A 146 15.29 -1.51 -5.59
CA SER A 146 15.82 -2.20 -6.79
C SER A 146 15.55 -3.71 -6.83
N GLY A 147 15.25 -4.32 -5.68
CA GLY A 147 14.80 -5.71 -5.58
C GLY A 147 13.41 -5.99 -6.16
N TYR A 148 12.68 -4.97 -6.61
CA TYR A 148 11.31 -5.08 -7.11
C TYR A 148 11.16 -4.53 -8.54
N GLY A 149 12.19 -4.71 -9.40
CA GLY A 149 12.12 -4.39 -10.83
C GLY A 149 12.64 -3.00 -11.23
N ALA A 150 12.49 -2.65 -12.51
CA ALA A 150 13.08 -1.46 -13.12
C ALA A 150 12.66 -0.15 -12.40
N SER A 151 13.59 0.81 -12.28
CA SER A 151 13.45 2.10 -11.59
C SER A 151 12.55 3.12 -12.31
N SER A 152 11.41 2.67 -12.83
CA SER A 152 10.45 3.58 -13.45
C SER A 152 9.69 4.37 -12.39
N PRO A 153 9.35 5.64 -12.66
CA PRO A 153 8.59 6.43 -11.73
C PRO A 153 7.22 5.83 -11.39
N THR A 154 6.92 5.77 -10.10
CA THR A 154 5.70 5.20 -9.52
C THR A 154 5.38 5.90 -8.21
N CYS A 155 4.10 6.08 -7.92
CA CYS A 155 3.64 6.76 -6.71
C CYS A 155 2.87 5.83 -5.77
N LEU A 156 2.42 4.67 -6.27
CA LEU A 156 1.86 3.58 -5.49
C LEU A 156 2.54 2.26 -5.88
N LEU A 157 3.26 1.66 -4.94
CA LEU A 157 3.99 0.41 -5.16
C LEU A 157 3.44 -0.72 -4.28
N ASN A 158 3.11 -1.86 -4.89
CA ASN A 158 2.85 -3.13 -4.20
C ASN A 158 4.02 -4.09 -4.46
N GLY A 159 4.99 -4.14 -3.55
CA GLY A 159 6.24 -4.87 -3.72
C GLY A 159 6.30 -6.14 -2.89
N GLY A 160 5.90 -7.30 -3.43
CA GLY A 160 5.98 -8.59 -2.72
C GLY A 160 4.95 -8.77 -1.62
N LEU A 161 3.78 -8.16 -1.79
CA LEU A 161 2.72 -8.09 -0.79
C LEU A 161 1.80 -9.32 -0.88
N THR A 162 1.54 -9.94 0.26
CA THR A 162 0.48 -10.94 0.44
C THR A 162 -0.57 -10.40 1.40
N LEU A 163 -1.82 -10.37 0.96
CA LEU A 163 -2.96 -10.07 1.80
C LEU A 163 -3.65 -11.35 2.22
N GLN A 164 -3.88 -11.50 3.52
CA GLN A 164 -4.66 -12.56 4.12
C GLN A 164 -5.65 -11.95 5.11
N LYS A 165 -6.95 -12.22 4.93
CA LYS A 165 -8.04 -11.66 5.74
C LYS A 165 -7.93 -10.14 5.90
N SER A 166 -7.49 -9.43 4.86
CA SER A 166 -7.13 -8.01 4.94
C SER A 166 -7.81 -7.19 3.85
N VAL A 167 -8.11 -5.93 4.15
CA VAL A 167 -8.71 -4.98 3.21
C VAL A 167 -7.74 -3.83 2.99
N VAL A 168 -7.38 -3.59 1.73
CA VAL A 168 -6.57 -2.45 1.28
C VAL A 168 -7.38 -1.72 0.22
N ARG A 169 -7.71 -0.45 0.45
CA ARG A 169 -8.46 0.37 -0.50
C ARG A 169 -7.82 1.73 -0.71
N PHE A 170 -7.56 2.07 -1.96
CA PHE A 170 -7.17 3.39 -2.42
C PHE A 170 -8.36 4.01 -3.17
N THR A 171 -8.94 5.08 -2.63
CA THR A 171 -10.16 5.66 -3.19
C THR A 171 -10.02 7.17 -3.36
N ALA A 172 -10.71 7.78 -4.34
CA ALA A 172 -10.63 9.23 -4.54
C ALA A 172 -9.18 9.73 -4.71
N GLN A 173 -8.42 9.05 -5.57
CA GLN A 173 -7.04 9.42 -5.89
C GLN A 173 -7.01 10.33 -7.12
N THR A 174 -6.15 11.33 -7.12
CA THR A 174 -5.83 12.12 -8.32
C THR A 174 -4.35 11.94 -8.61
N ILE A 175 -4.03 11.34 -9.74
CA ILE A 175 -2.67 11.09 -10.19
C ILE A 175 -2.46 11.87 -11.48
N GLY A 176 -1.45 12.73 -11.49
CA GLY A 176 -1.08 13.53 -12.65
C GLY A 176 0.41 13.86 -12.65
N GLY A 177 0.79 14.90 -13.38
CA GLY A 177 2.14 15.43 -13.44
C GLY A 177 2.58 15.75 -14.86
N THR A 178 3.76 16.36 -14.98
CA THR A 178 4.30 16.75 -16.29
C THR A 178 4.99 15.60 -17.01
N ARG A 179 5.43 14.56 -16.28
CA ARG A 179 6.09 13.40 -16.88
C ARG A 179 5.06 12.42 -17.42
N ARG A 180 5.10 12.21 -18.74
CA ARG A 180 4.20 11.27 -19.43
C ARG A 180 4.88 9.92 -19.65
N SER A 181 5.94 9.90 -20.46
CA SER A 181 6.54 8.65 -20.90
C SER A 181 7.30 7.89 -19.81
N GLY A 182 7.14 6.56 -19.82
CA GLY A 182 7.87 5.63 -18.94
C GLY A 182 7.45 5.69 -17.48
N VAL A 183 6.25 6.21 -17.19
CA VAL A 183 5.67 6.30 -15.84
C VAL A 183 4.67 5.16 -15.64
N TYR A 184 4.68 4.57 -14.45
CA TYR A 184 3.73 3.54 -14.04
C TYR A 184 3.23 3.90 -12.64
N PRO A 185 2.16 4.70 -12.52
CA PRO A 185 1.77 5.30 -11.26
C PRO A 185 1.43 4.29 -10.19
N ILE A 186 0.72 3.23 -10.56
CA ILE A 186 0.43 2.09 -9.71
C ILE A 186 1.20 0.88 -10.24
N ARG A 187 2.03 0.27 -9.39
CA ARG A 187 2.82 -0.91 -9.73
C ARG A 187 2.58 -2.10 -8.81
N TYR A 188 2.61 -3.31 -9.39
CA TYR A 188 2.68 -4.58 -8.66
C TYR A 188 3.83 -5.42 -9.19
N ASN A 189 4.64 -5.99 -8.31
CA ASN A 189 5.73 -6.88 -8.74
C ASN A 189 5.44 -8.34 -8.39
N ALA A 190 4.99 -8.57 -7.16
CA ALA A 190 4.46 -9.85 -6.71
C ALA A 190 3.34 -9.50 -5.74
N PHE A 191 2.11 -9.85 -6.11
CA PHE A 191 0.92 -9.51 -5.36
C PHE A 191 0.02 -10.74 -5.25
N THR A 192 -0.26 -11.14 -4.02
CA THR A 192 -1.19 -12.23 -3.72
C THR A 192 -2.32 -11.68 -2.86
N CYS A 193 -3.55 -11.78 -3.35
CA CYS A 193 -4.76 -11.59 -2.57
C CYS A 193 -5.31 -12.97 -2.24
N SER A 194 -5.44 -13.31 -0.96
CA SER A 194 -5.99 -14.59 -0.51
C SER A 194 -6.79 -14.46 0.77
N ASP A 195 -7.46 -15.55 1.16
CA ASP A 195 -8.21 -15.69 2.41
C ASP A 195 -9.19 -14.54 2.67
N TYR A 196 -10.16 -14.34 1.77
CA TYR A 196 -11.19 -13.30 1.87
C TYR A 196 -10.63 -11.86 1.89
N SER A 197 -9.42 -11.65 1.37
CA SER A 197 -8.83 -10.31 1.28
C SER A 197 -9.44 -9.49 0.15
N VAL A 198 -9.32 -8.17 0.28
CA VAL A 198 -9.73 -7.22 -0.75
C VAL A 198 -8.57 -6.26 -0.98
N TRP A 199 -8.17 -6.13 -2.24
CA TRP A 199 -7.37 -5.01 -2.71
C TRP A 199 -8.20 -4.25 -3.73
N MET A 200 -8.35 -2.94 -3.54
CA MET A 200 -9.20 -2.11 -4.37
C MET A 200 -8.55 -0.77 -4.67
N VAL A 201 -8.64 -0.35 -5.92
CA VAL A 201 -8.52 1.05 -6.33
C VAL A 201 -9.83 1.51 -6.94
N ASP A 202 -10.36 2.63 -6.46
CA ASP A 202 -11.61 3.14 -6.98
C ASP A 202 -11.78 4.66 -6.97
N ASN A 203 -12.75 5.16 -7.73
CA ASN A 203 -13.09 6.58 -7.85
C ASN A 203 -11.85 7.45 -8.10
N SER A 204 -10.98 7.04 -9.02
CA SER A 204 -9.65 7.65 -9.18
C SER A 204 -9.49 8.26 -10.57
N GLN A 205 -8.81 9.40 -10.64
CA GLN A 205 -8.44 10.06 -11.90
C GLN A 205 -6.94 9.91 -12.11
N ILE A 206 -6.53 9.45 -13.30
CA ILE A 206 -5.13 9.21 -13.63
C ILE A 206 -4.81 9.84 -14.99
N GLY A 207 -4.08 10.96 -14.99
CA GLY A 207 -3.74 11.72 -16.19
C GLY A 207 -2.26 11.64 -16.58
N VAL A 208 -1.75 10.43 -16.88
CA VAL A 208 -0.33 10.16 -17.24
C VAL A 208 -0.21 8.93 -18.13
N SER A 209 0.96 8.73 -18.77
CA SER A 209 1.48 7.52 -19.45
C SER A 209 0.66 6.23 -19.36
N PHE A 210 0.49 5.79 -18.12
CA PHE A 210 -0.03 4.50 -17.75
C PHE A 210 -0.87 4.63 -16.49
N ALA A 211 -1.81 3.72 -16.24
CA ALA A 211 -2.53 3.71 -14.96
C ALA A 211 -1.97 2.66 -13.99
N ILE A 212 -1.95 1.39 -14.39
CA ILE A 212 -1.80 0.26 -13.47
C ILE A 212 -1.00 -0.87 -14.11
N HIS A 213 0.25 -1.09 -13.69
CA HIS A 213 1.12 -2.14 -14.24
C HIS A 213 1.47 -3.17 -13.18
N GLY A 214 1.27 -4.46 -13.46
CA GLY A 214 1.58 -5.52 -12.53
C GLY A 214 2.36 -6.66 -13.15
N HIS A 215 2.86 -7.54 -12.29
CA HIS A 215 3.44 -8.82 -12.68
C HIS A 215 2.83 -9.94 -11.83
N ASN A 216 2.25 -10.95 -12.49
CA ASN A 216 1.68 -12.16 -11.88
C ASN A 216 0.77 -11.94 -10.64
N PRO A 217 -0.29 -11.12 -10.69
CA PRO A 217 -1.24 -11.08 -9.59
C PRO A 217 -1.91 -12.45 -9.43
N VAL A 218 -1.99 -12.91 -8.18
CA VAL A 218 -2.69 -14.13 -7.79
C VAL A 218 -3.87 -13.73 -6.89
N ILE A 219 -5.09 -14.06 -7.32
CA ILE A 219 -6.32 -13.80 -6.59
C ILE A 219 -6.99 -15.14 -6.31
N THR A 220 -7.01 -15.53 -5.04
CA THR A 220 -7.47 -16.87 -4.64
C THR A 220 -8.30 -16.85 -3.35
N SER A 221 -8.87 -17.97 -2.93
CA SER A 221 -9.55 -18.15 -1.64
C SER A 221 -10.60 -17.07 -1.33
N ASN A 222 -11.56 -16.88 -2.24
CA ASN A 222 -12.65 -15.90 -2.14
C ASN A 222 -12.18 -14.44 -1.93
N SER A 223 -10.99 -14.09 -2.42
CA SER A 223 -10.47 -12.73 -2.37
C SER A 223 -10.85 -11.90 -3.60
N LEU A 224 -10.66 -10.59 -3.54
CA LEU A 224 -11.01 -9.65 -4.59
C LEU A 224 -9.83 -8.71 -4.92
N LEU A 225 -9.53 -8.58 -6.20
CA LEU A 225 -8.80 -7.44 -6.78
C LEU A 225 -9.80 -6.65 -7.61
N LEU A 226 -10.09 -5.41 -7.20
CA LEU A 226 -11.07 -4.54 -7.85
C LEU A 226 -10.44 -3.23 -8.33
N ILE A 227 -10.65 -2.92 -9.61
CA ILE A 227 -10.35 -1.64 -10.24
C ILE A 227 -11.68 -1.07 -10.72
N SER A 228 -12.22 -0.06 -10.04
CA SER A 228 -13.59 0.42 -10.29
C SER A 228 -13.64 1.93 -10.42
N LYS A 229 -14.37 2.48 -11.39
CA LYS A 229 -14.52 3.95 -11.52
C LYS A 229 -13.18 4.68 -11.62
N VAL A 230 -12.26 4.10 -12.38
CA VAL A 230 -10.97 4.73 -12.70
C VAL A 230 -11.11 5.43 -14.05
N ASN A 231 -10.91 6.74 -14.07
CA ASN A 231 -10.82 7.51 -15.31
C ASN A 231 -9.35 7.78 -15.63
N ALA A 232 -8.83 7.11 -16.66
CA ALA A 232 -7.43 7.15 -17.04
C ALA A 232 -7.23 7.76 -18.45
N VAL A 233 -6.21 8.60 -18.58
CA VAL A 233 -5.74 9.14 -19.86
C VAL A 233 -4.37 8.53 -20.13
N CYS A 234 -4.27 7.64 -21.11
CA CYS A 234 -3.06 6.85 -21.36
C CYS A 234 -2.68 6.90 -22.85
N ASP A 235 -1.42 6.68 -23.17
CA ASP A 235 -0.96 6.75 -24.58
C ASP A 235 -1.30 5.46 -25.36
N ARG A 236 -1.33 4.29 -24.69
CA ARG A 236 -1.61 2.97 -25.30
C ARG A 236 -2.68 2.20 -24.53
N PHE A 237 -2.29 1.39 -23.55
CA PHE A 237 -3.21 0.72 -22.63
C PHE A 237 -3.07 1.33 -21.25
N CYS A 238 -4.12 1.24 -20.43
CA CYS A 238 -4.09 1.82 -19.08
C CYS A 238 -3.75 0.79 -18.00
N ILE A 239 -4.14 -0.46 -18.19
CA ILE A 239 -3.92 -1.55 -17.23
C ILE A 239 -3.13 -2.66 -17.92
N SER A 240 -2.10 -3.19 -17.27
CA SER A 240 -1.43 -4.38 -17.79
C SER A 240 -0.84 -5.30 -16.75
N PHE A 241 -0.75 -6.57 -17.11
CA PHE A 241 -0.06 -7.58 -16.33
C PHE A 241 0.94 -8.36 -17.19
N GLU A 242 2.20 -8.32 -16.76
CA GLU A 242 3.26 -9.16 -17.30
C GLU A 242 3.31 -10.49 -16.57
N GLY A 243 3.71 -11.55 -17.28
CA GLY A 243 3.83 -12.90 -16.74
C GLY A 243 2.50 -13.66 -16.52
N GLY A 244 1.35 -12.96 -16.57
CA GLY A 244 0.01 -13.56 -16.51
C GLY A 244 -0.84 -13.05 -15.36
N VAL A 245 -2.05 -13.61 -15.25
CA VAL A 245 -3.01 -13.35 -14.15
C VAL A 245 -3.60 -14.70 -13.72
N THR A 246 -3.62 -14.97 -12.42
CA THR A 246 -4.22 -16.18 -11.87
C THR A 246 -5.40 -15.83 -10.97
N VAL A 247 -6.55 -16.42 -11.26
CA VAL A 247 -7.77 -16.32 -10.45
C VAL A 247 -8.28 -17.73 -10.15
N SER A 248 -8.33 -18.10 -8.87
CA SER A 248 -8.75 -19.44 -8.45
C SER A 248 -9.60 -19.42 -7.18
N ASP A 249 -10.21 -20.56 -6.84
CA ASP A 249 -10.80 -20.85 -5.53
C ASP A 249 -11.77 -19.77 -5.04
N GLY A 250 -12.69 -19.36 -5.92
CA GLY A 250 -13.68 -18.30 -5.67
C GLY A 250 -13.13 -16.86 -5.68
N GLY A 251 -11.83 -16.69 -5.96
CA GLY A 251 -11.20 -15.37 -6.14
C GLY A 251 -11.82 -14.59 -7.31
N SER A 252 -11.73 -13.26 -7.26
CA SER A 252 -12.32 -12.37 -8.26
C SER A 252 -11.33 -11.27 -8.68
N PHE A 253 -11.05 -11.20 -9.98
CA PHE A 253 -10.39 -10.06 -10.60
C PHE A 253 -11.43 -9.28 -11.38
N ILE A 254 -11.66 -8.02 -11.01
CA ILE A 254 -12.72 -7.20 -11.60
C ILE A 254 -12.16 -5.84 -12.01
N VAL A 255 -12.36 -5.48 -13.28
CA VAL A 255 -12.29 -4.12 -13.80
C VAL A 255 -13.69 -3.73 -14.25
N GLU A 256 -14.24 -2.67 -13.66
CA GLU A 256 -15.59 -2.18 -13.94
C GLU A 256 -15.65 -0.65 -13.94
N ASP A 257 -16.66 -0.08 -14.60
CA ASP A 257 -16.96 1.35 -14.63
C ASP A 257 -15.76 2.27 -14.92
N SER A 258 -14.73 1.75 -15.57
CA SER A 258 -13.45 2.42 -15.76
C SER A 258 -13.32 2.83 -17.22
N THR A 259 -12.92 4.08 -17.43
CA THR A 259 -12.79 4.68 -18.76
C THR A 259 -11.32 4.92 -19.08
N ALA A 260 -10.91 4.60 -20.29
CA ALA A 260 -9.61 4.96 -20.83
C ALA A 260 -9.80 5.84 -22.06
N SER A 261 -9.23 7.06 -22.06
CA SER A 261 -9.00 7.79 -23.31
C SER A 261 -7.61 7.42 -23.80
N ALA A 262 -7.54 6.47 -24.73
CA ALA A 262 -6.31 6.10 -25.43
C ALA A 262 -6.43 6.51 -26.90
N ASP A 263 -5.32 6.93 -27.50
CA ASP A 263 -5.22 7.21 -28.94
C ASP A 263 -5.19 5.90 -29.77
N GLY A 264 -6.11 4.96 -29.47
CA GLY A 264 -6.42 3.79 -30.31
C GLY A 264 -6.12 2.40 -29.74
N HIS A 265 -6.16 2.16 -28.42
CA HIS A 265 -5.82 0.85 -27.83
C HIS A 265 -6.67 0.43 -26.60
N ASP A 266 -6.57 -0.85 -26.23
CA ASP A 266 -7.36 -1.55 -25.20
C ASP A 266 -7.17 -1.01 -23.77
N LEU A 267 -8.21 -1.10 -22.94
CA LEU A 267 -8.15 -0.77 -21.51
C LEU A 267 -7.17 -1.68 -20.73
N LEU A 268 -7.12 -2.97 -21.09
CA LEU A 268 -6.39 -4.02 -20.38
C LEU A 268 -5.54 -4.86 -21.35
N TYR A 269 -4.28 -5.08 -20.98
CA TYR A 269 -3.35 -5.94 -21.70
C TYR A 269 -2.70 -6.99 -20.78
N ILE A 270 -2.75 -8.26 -21.15
CA ILE A 270 -2.09 -9.36 -20.42
C ILE A 270 -1.15 -10.07 -21.38
N SER A 271 0.16 -10.06 -21.08
CA SER A 271 1.17 -10.70 -21.95
C SER A 271 1.43 -12.17 -21.63
N GLY A 272 1.11 -12.62 -20.40
CA GLY A 272 1.24 -14.02 -19.97
C GLY A 272 -0.08 -14.78 -19.93
N PRO A 273 -0.10 -16.00 -19.36
CA PRO A 273 -1.33 -16.78 -19.24
C PRO A 273 -2.37 -16.10 -18.36
N LEU A 274 -3.62 -16.08 -18.82
CA LEU A 274 -4.79 -15.86 -17.98
C LEU A 274 -5.30 -17.22 -17.50
N THR A 275 -5.15 -17.51 -16.21
CA THR A 275 -5.59 -18.77 -15.59
C THR A 275 -6.80 -18.50 -14.71
N VAL A 276 -7.95 -19.07 -15.06
CA VAL A 276 -9.19 -18.98 -14.28
C VAL A 276 -9.71 -20.38 -13.97
N THR A 277 -9.70 -20.77 -12.70
CA THR A 277 -10.04 -22.14 -12.26
C THR A 277 -10.84 -22.15 -10.97
N SER A 278 -11.38 -23.31 -10.57
CA SER A 278 -11.99 -23.53 -9.24
C SER A 278 -13.02 -22.46 -8.81
N GLY A 279 -13.89 -22.04 -9.73
CA GLY A 279 -14.91 -21.03 -9.47
C GLY A 279 -14.40 -19.59 -9.40
N GLY A 280 -13.17 -19.33 -9.86
CA GLY A 280 -12.65 -17.97 -10.00
C GLY A 280 -13.42 -17.14 -11.03
N LEU A 281 -13.48 -15.83 -10.81
CA LEU A 281 -14.12 -14.86 -11.69
C LEU A 281 -13.09 -13.87 -12.25
N PHE A 282 -13.00 -13.79 -13.57
CA PHE A 282 -12.28 -12.72 -14.24
C PHE A 282 -13.27 -11.88 -15.05
N MET A 283 -13.36 -10.59 -14.72
CA MET A 283 -14.21 -9.64 -15.41
C MET A 283 -13.40 -8.38 -15.73
N ALA A 284 -13.43 -7.96 -16.99
CA ALA A 284 -12.89 -6.68 -17.40
C ALA A 284 -13.87 -6.04 -18.39
N ALA A 285 -14.74 -5.18 -17.88
CA ALA A 285 -15.70 -4.43 -18.67
C ALA A 285 -15.25 -2.96 -18.71
N GLY A 286 -14.86 -2.50 -19.90
CA GLY A 286 -14.71 -1.08 -20.16
C GLY A 286 -16.07 -0.43 -20.38
N ASN A 287 -16.18 0.85 -20.02
CA ASN A 287 -17.25 1.73 -20.49
C ASN A 287 -16.84 2.42 -21.79
#